data_AF-A0A835LIN1-F1
#
_entry.id   AF-A0A835LIN1-F1
#
_cell.length_a   1.000
_cell.length_b   1.000
_cell.length_c   1.000
_cell.angle_alpha   90.00
_cell.angle_beta   90.00
_cell.angle_gamma   90.00
#
_symmetry.space_group_name_H-M   'P 1'
#
loop_
_entity.id
_entity.type
_entity.pdbx_description
1 polymer ?
#
loop_
_entity_poly.entity_id
_entity_poly.type
_entity_poly.pdbx_seq_one_letter_code
_entity_poly.pdbx_strand_id
1 'polypeptide(L)'
;MDNNSTSSPSKTIPVNSTFANPFETIDASSSLRKPLSLWPGMYHSPVTNALWEARSNIFERLLDPPTDAPPQTELLTKAPSRSRTSILYNFSTDYSLREQYRDPWNEVRIGKLLEDLDALAGTISFKHCSDDNNTTRPLLLVTASVDKIALKKPIRVDTDLKIVGAATWVGRSSIAIKLDVIQQACQGEKTDTTDDDDVALTANFTFVARDSKTGKSAPVNRLLPETEEEKNLFEEMEEIDRLRKKMRNERGRALEKGEETERLNALLAEGRIFCDMPALANRDSILIRDTTLENSIICQPQQRNIHGRIFGGFLMHRAFELAFSTAYAFAGLRPCFLEVDHVDFLRPVDVGDFLRFKSCVLYTEVENLEQPLINVEVVAHVTRPELRTSEVSNTFYFTFTVKPEALKKNGLNKILTVVPATEEEARRVLERMDAEKS
;
A
#
# COMPACT_ATOMS: atom_id res chain seq x y z
N MET A 1 6.69 34.63 -36.92
CA MET A 1 5.76 33.48 -36.88
C MET A 1 6.33 32.63 -35.78
N ASP A 2 5.95 32.94 -34.54
CA ASP A 2 6.68 32.48 -33.37
C ASP A 2 5.79 31.47 -32.67
N ASN A 3 6.11 30.19 -32.90
CA ASN A 3 5.44 29.06 -32.28
C ASN A 3 5.85 28.98 -30.81
N ASN A 4 4.96 29.42 -29.91
CA ASN A 4 5.05 29.13 -28.48
C ASN A 4 4.66 27.66 -28.23
N SER A 5 5.66 26.81 -28.03
CA SER A 5 5.51 25.51 -27.37
C SER A 5 5.22 25.73 -25.88
N THR A 6 3.95 25.67 -25.51
CA THR A 6 3.54 25.65 -24.10
C THR A 6 3.65 24.23 -23.57
N SER A 7 4.82 23.89 -23.01
CA SER A 7 4.94 22.75 -22.10
C SER A 7 4.16 23.06 -20.83
N SER A 8 3.08 22.32 -20.59
CA SER A 8 2.36 22.39 -19.32
C SER A 8 3.29 21.92 -18.19
N PRO A 9 3.53 22.72 -17.13
CA PRO A 9 4.51 22.39 -16.11
C PRO A 9 4.03 21.22 -15.26
N SER A 10 4.94 20.30 -14.95
CA SER A 10 4.74 19.28 -13.90
C SER A 10 4.41 19.99 -12.59
N LYS A 11 3.16 19.91 -12.13
CA LYS A 11 2.76 20.50 -10.85
C LYS A 11 3.29 19.63 -9.71
N THR A 12 4.47 19.95 -9.22
CA THR A 12 4.97 19.42 -7.94
C THR A 12 4.12 20.01 -6.82
N ILE A 13 3.51 19.15 -6.01
CA ILE A 13 2.72 19.53 -4.84
C ILE A 13 3.68 19.59 -3.64
N PRO A 14 3.98 20.78 -3.11
CA PRO A 14 4.70 20.88 -1.85
C PRO A 14 3.80 20.42 -0.71
N VAL A 15 4.34 19.66 0.23
CA VAL A 15 3.63 19.25 1.44
C VAL A 15 4.15 20.06 2.61
N ASN A 16 3.23 20.73 3.30
CA ASN A 16 3.53 21.51 4.50
C ASN A 16 2.96 20.78 5.73
N SER A 17 3.56 21.02 6.90
CA SER A 17 2.99 20.59 8.17
C SER A 17 1.53 21.04 8.37
N THR A 18 0.69 20.13 8.84
CA THR A 18 -0.69 20.39 9.31
C THR A 18 -0.75 20.94 10.74
N PHE A 19 0.38 20.96 11.46
CA PHE A 19 0.49 21.58 12.78
C PHE A 19 1.08 22.99 12.67
N ALA A 20 0.46 23.94 13.38
CA ALA A 20 1.02 25.26 13.58
C ALA A 20 2.32 25.17 14.39
N ASN A 21 3.27 26.06 14.11
CA ASN A 21 4.54 26.11 14.82
C ASN A 21 4.28 26.30 16.33
N PRO A 22 4.85 25.50 17.25
CA PRO A 22 4.61 25.62 18.69
C PRO A 22 4.99 26.97 19.30
N PHE A 23 5.65 27.85 18.53
CA PHE A 23 6.04 29.21 18.92
C PHE A 23 5.10 30.31 18.41
N GLU A 24 4.05 29.99 17.64
CA GLU A 24 3.02 30.96 17.25
C GLU A 24 1.89 31.02 18.29
N THR A 25 1.45 32.24 18.61
CA THR A 25 0.42 32.50 19.62
C THR A 25 -0.95 32.01 19.13
N ILE A 26 -1.57 31.12 19.90
CA ILE A 26 -2.88 30.53 19.59
C ILE A 26 -4.00 31.50 19.99
N ASP A 27 -4.63 32.16 19.01
CA ASP A 27 -5.89 32.87 19.21
C ASP A 27 -7.08 31.90 19.02
N ALA A 28 -7.74 31.56 20.12
CA ALA A 28 -8.88 30.65 20.14
C ALA A 28 -10.17 31.23 19.48
N SER A 29 -10.17 32.50 19.08
CA SER A 29 -11.36 33.21 18.60
C SER A 29 -11.39 33.48 17.09
N SER A 30 -10.30 33.24 16.36
CA SER A 30 -10.22 33.55 14.92
C SER A 30 -10.76 32.46 13.97
N SER A 31 -11.26 31.33 14.50
CA SER A 31 -11.82 30.25 13.68
C SER A 31 -13.25 30.53 13.24
N LEU A 32 -13.42 31.42 12.25
CA LEU A 32 -14.49 31.26 11.25
C LEU A 32 -14.16 30.02 10.38
N ARG A 33 -14.11 28.84 11.00
CA ARG A 33 -14.01 27.57 10.28
C ARG A 33 -15.41 27.25 9.75
N LYS A 34 -15.56 27.29 8.43
CA LYS A 34 -16.67 26.63 7.72
C LYS A 34 -16.87 25.22 8.32
N PRO A 35 -18.10 24.69 8.40
CA PRO A 35 -18.40 23.48 9.16
C PRO A 35 -17.46 22.31 8.79
N LEU A 36 -16.93 21.64 9.81
CA LEU A 36 -15.92 20.55 9.73
C LEU A 36 -16.32 19.39 8.81
N SER A 37 -17.60 19.28 8.45
CA SER A 37 -18.11 18.35 7.43
C SER A 37 -17.59 18.63 6.01
N LEU A 38 -16.99 19.80 5.77
CA LEU A 38 -16.51 20.26 4.47
C LEU A 38 -15.01 19.98 4.21
N TRP A 39 -14.30 19.33 5.13
CA TRP A 39 -12.86 19.04 5.00
C TRP A 39 -12.52 17.57 5.35
N PRO A 40 -12.60 16.65 4.37
CA PRO A 40 -11.97 15.33 4.49
C PRO A 40 -10.44 15.51 4.33
N GLY A 41 -9.65 15.25 5.37
CA GLY A 41 -8.18 15.43 5.30
C GLY A 41 -7.51 15.75 6.64
N MET A 42 -8.22 16.37 7.58
CA MET A 42 -7.65 16.84 8.85
C MET A 42 -7.18 15.71 9.80
N TYR A 43 -7.55 14.46 9.49
CA TYR A 43 -7.21 13.25 10.24
C TYR A 43 -6.30 12.29 9.47
N HIS A 44 -5.88 12.68 8.26
CA HIS A 44 -4.96 11.93 7.43
C HIS A 44 -3.55 12.52 7.51
N SER A 45 -2.58 11.86 6.86
CA SER A 45 -1.22 12.38 6.74
C SER A 45 -1.20 13.79 6.10
N PRO A 46 -0.18 14.62 6.37
CA PRO A 46 -0.01 15.91 5.70
C PRO A 46 -0.03 15.83 4.18
N VAL A 47 0.52 14.76 3.62
CA VAL A 47 0.49 14.52 2.17
C VAL A 47 -0.92 14.25 1.68
N THR A 48 -1.64 13.38 2.37
CA THR A 48 -3.03 13.09 2.03
C THR A 48 -3.82 14.39 2.10
N ASN A 49 -3.67 15.20 3.15
CA ASN A 49 -4.31 16.51 3.24
C ASN A 49 -3.91 17.46 2.09
N ALA A 50 -2.61 17.56 1.75
CA ALA A 50 -2.14 18.38 0.64
C ALA A 50 -2.69 17.89 -0.72
N LEU A 51 -2.83 16.58 -0.91
CA LEU A 51 -3.50 16.00 -2.06
C LEU A 51 -4.98 16.37 -2.07
N TRP A 52 -5.68 16.30 -0.92
CA TRP A 52 -7.08 16.75 -0.80
C TRP A 52 -7.24 18.23 -1.12
N GLU A 53 -6.39 19.10 -0.58
CA GLU A 53 -6.36 20.53 -0.84
C GLU A 53 -6.09 20.85 -2.31
N ALA A 54 -5.10 20.20 -2.92
CA ALA A 54 -4.78 20.34 -4.34
C ALA A 54 -5.95 19.91 -5.23
N ARG A 55 -6.85 19.08 -4.69
CA ARG A 55 -8.06 18.65 -5.36
C ARG A 55 -9.28 19.52 -4.99
N SER A 56 -9.24 20.45 -4.03
CA SER A 56 -10.43 21.27 -3.63
C SER A 56 -11.19 21.92 -4.81
N ASN A 57 -10.50 22.51 -5.80
CA ASN A 57 -11.10 23.05 -7.03
C ASN A 57 -11.69 21.99 -8.00
N ILE A 58 -11.23 20.74 -7.85
CA ILE A 58 -11.76 19.57 -8.54
C ILE A 58 -12.98 19.01 -7.77
N PHE A 59 -12.98 19.16 -6.44
CA PHE A 59 -13.94 18.57 -5.50
C PHE A 59 -15.24 19.33 -5.32
N GLU A 60 -15.29 20.64 -5.57
CA GLU A 60 -16.58 21.36 -5.65
C GLU A 60 -17.54 20.68 -6.66
N ARG A 61 -17.01 19.93 -7.63
CA ARG A 61 -17.77 19.15 -8.63
C ARG A 61 -18.31 17.80 -8.12
N LEU A 62 -17.73 17.26 -7.05
CA LEU A 62 -18.00 15.90 -6.54
C LEU A 62 -18.83 15.89 -5.25
N LEU A 63 -18.96 17.03 -4.56
CA LEU A 63 -19.72 17.16 -3.33
C LEU A 63 -21.24 17.09 -3.58
N ASP A 64 -21.70 17.58 -4.74
CA ASP A 64 -23.06 17.41 -5.27
C ASP A 64 -22.98 16.87 -6.72
N PRO A 65 -22.62 15.59 -6.92
CA PRO A 65 -22.62 15.03 -8.26
C PRO A 65 -24.06 15.02 -8.77
N PRO A 66 -24.36 15.52 -9.98
CA PRO A 66 -25.72 15.45 -10.49
C PRO A 66 -26.08 13.97 -10.60
N THR A 67 -27.02 13.51 -9.77
CA THR A 67 -27.43 12.10 -9.67
C THR A 67 -27.93 11.56 -11.02
N ASP A 68 -28.44 12.47 -11.85
CA ASP A 68 -28.93 12.21 -13.20
C ASP A 68 -28.00 12.71 -14.32
N ALA A 69 -26.76 13.08 -14.01
CA ALA A 69 -25.76 13.36 -15.06
C ALA A 69 -25.58 12.12 -15.96
N PRO A 70 -25.46 12.32 -17.29
CA PRO A 70 -25.15 11.23 -18.20
C PRO A 70 -23.73 10.68 -17.95
N PRO A 71 -23.50 9.39 -18.24
CA PRO A 71 -22.15 8.85 -18.28
C PRO A 71 -21.36 9.51 -19.42
N GLN A 72 -20.03 9.44 -19.34
CA GLN A 72 -19.17 9.94 -20.41
C GLN A 72 -19.46 9.18 -21.72
N THR A 73 -19.90 9.91 -22.74
CA THR A 73 -20.25 9.33 -24.04
C THR A 73 -19.02 9.11 -24.93
N GLU A 74 -18.05 10.03 -24.88
CA GLU A 74 -16.84 10.00 -25.69
C GLU A 74 -15.59 9.87 -24.82
N LEU A 75 -14.80 8.82 -25.05
CA LEU A 75 -13.55 8.59 -24.33
C LEU A 75 -12.42 9.42 -24.93
N LEU A 76 -11.74 10.18 -24.09
CA LEU A 76 -10.58 10.98 -24.50
C LEU A 76 -9.34 10.08 -24.60
N THR A 77 -8.40 10.47 -25.45
CA THR A 77 -7.04 9.91 -25.46
C THR A 77 -6.12 10.89 -24.74
N LYS A 78 -5.39 10.42 -23.73
CA LYS A 78 -4.50 11.24 -22.91
C LYS A 78 -3.10 10.66 -22.88
N ALA A 79 -2.10 11.55 -22.90
CA ALA A 79 -0.72 11.18 -22.62
C ALA A 79 -0.48 10.98 -21.12
N PRO A 80 0.45 10.09 -20.72
CA PRO A 80 0.86 9.91 -19.31
C PRO A 80 1.21 11.24 -18.61
N SER A 81 1.83 12.16 -19.35
CA SER A 81 2.21 13.52 -18.90
C SER A 81 1.05 14.32 -18.30
N ARG A 82 -0.20 14.13 -18.75
CA ARG A 82 -1.39 14.81 -18.19
C ARG A 82 -1.81 14.30 -16.81
N SER A 83 -1.54 13.03 -16.53
CA SER A 83 -1.85 12.40 -15.24
C SER A 83 -0.67 12.49 -14.25
N ARG A 84 0.54 12.76 -14.77
CA ARG A 84 1.79 12.80 -14.00
C ARG A 84 1.68 13.77 -12.83
N THR A 85 1.95 13.25 -11.64
CA THR A 85 1.86 14.00 -10.39
C THR A 85 3.07 13.70 -9.53
N SER A 86 3.65 14.73 -8.93
CA SER A 86 4.77 14.61 -7.99
C SER A 86 4.46 15.27 -6.67
N ILE A 87 4.93 14.65 -5.60
CA ILE A 87 4.84 15.15 -4.22
C ILE A 87 6.25 15.31 -3.70
N LEU A 88 6.53 16.46 -3.09
CA LEU A 88 7.82 16.73 -2.45
C LEU A 88 7.64 16.80 -0.93
N TYR A 89 8.45 16.01 -0.23
CA TYR A 89 8.53 15.93 1.22
C TYR A 89 9.82 16.64 1.63
N ASN A 90 9.68 17.86 2.15
CA ASN A 90 10.79 18.68 2.58
C ASN A 90 11.29 18.27 3.97
N PHE A 91 11.63 16.98 4.15
CA PHE A 91 12.04 16.48 5.45
C PHE A 91 13.27 17.20 6.00
N SER A 92 14.21 17.63 5.14
CA SER A 92 15.43 18.34 5.55
C SER A 92 15.14 19.69 6.23
N THR A 93 14.10 20.40 5.78
CA THR A 93 13.79 21.77 6.22
C THR A 93 12.54 21.88 7.10
N ASP A 94 11.49 21.09 6.86
CA ASP A 94 10.27 21.05 7.66
C ASP A 94 10.35 19.98 8.76
N TYR A 95 10.75 20.40 9.95
CA TYR A 95 10.87 19.52 11.13
C TYR A 95 9.51 18.97 11.58
N SER A 96 8.42 19.73 11.42
CA SER A 96 7.09 19.29 11.86
C SER A 96 6.53 18.23 10.93
N LEU A 97 6.78 18.36 9.62
CA LEU A 97 6.52 17.30 8.65
C LEU A 97 7.38 16.08 8.97
N ARG A 98 8.69 16.26 9.19
CA ARG A 98 9.60 15.17 9.55
C ARG A 98 9.10 14.39 10.76
N GLU A 99 8.72 15.07 11.84
CA GLU A 99 8.26 14.43 13.08
C GLU A 99 7.00 13.58 12.87
N GLN A 100 6.11 13.98 11.95
CA GLN A 100 4.91 13.20 11.62
C GLN A 100 5.22 11.89 10.87
N TYR A 101 6.33 11.84 10.13
CA TYR A 101 6.77 10.69 9.34
C TYR A 101 7.88 9.88 10.00
N ARG A 102 8.43 10.39 11.10
CA ARG A 102 9.46 9.74 11.89
C ARG A 102 8.85 8.74 12.87
N ASP A 103 9.51 7.61 13.04
CA ASP A 103 9.22 6.62 14.07
C ASP A 103 10.09 6.83 15.34
N PRO A 104 9.86 6.09 16.43
CA PRO A 104 10.64 6.21 17.66
C PRO A 104 12.15 5.96 17.50
N TRP A 105 12.57 5.33 16.41
CA TRP A 105 13.96 4.99 16.11
C TRP A 105 14.60 5.86 15.03
N ASN A 106 13.97 6.98 14.66
CA ASN A 106 14.44 7.88 13.61
C ASN A 106 14.46 7.26 12.21
N GLU A 107 13.55 6.32 11.94
CA GLU A 107 13.29 5.76 10.61
C GLU A 107 11.93 6.24 10.09
N VAL A 108 11.68 6.05 8.79
CA VAL A 108 10.41 6.47 8.18
C VAL A 108 9.30 5.51 8.58
N ARG A 109 8.14 6.05 8.96
CA ARG A 109 6.90 5.29 9.15
C ARG A 109 6.39 4.77 7.81
N ILE A 110 6.86 3.61 7.39
CA ILE A 110 6.49 2.98 6.11
C ILE A 110 4.97 2.83 5.96
N GLY A 111 4.25 2.47 7.01
CA GLY A 111 2.78 2.40 6.98
C GLY A 111 2.11 3.70 6.52
N LYS A 112 2.62 4.87 6.92
CA LYS A 112 2.14 6.17 6.42
C LYS A 112 2.50 6.39 4.96
N LEU A 113 3.69 5.98 4.55
CA LEU A 113 4.12 6.09 3.15
C LEU A 113 3.25 5.23 2.22
N LEU A 114 2.86 4.02 2.65
CA LEU A 114 1.93 3.16 1.93
C LEU A 114 0.54 3.81 1.77
N GLU A 115 0.05 4.51 2.80
CA GLU A 115 -1.18 5.30 2.71
C GLU A 115 -1.05 6.42 1.68
N ASP A 116 0.07 7.14 1.69
CA ASP A 116 0.33 8.25 0.77
C ASP A 116 0.49 7.80 -0.69
N LEU A 117 1.10 6.65 -0.91
CA LEU A 117 1.24 6.02 -2.24
C LEU A 117 -0.14 5.73 -2.84
N ASP A 118 -1.03 5.08 -2.09
CA ASP A 118 -2.40 4.84 -2.55
C ASP A 118 -3.12 6.18 -2.83
N ALA A 119 -2.90 7.21 -2.00
CA ALA A 119 -3.60 8.49 -2.11
C ALA A 119 -3.17 9.25 -3.38
N LEU A 120 -1.89 9.17 -3.70
CA LEU A 120 -1.33 9.70 -4.94
C LEU A 120 -1.85 8.91 -6.15
N ALA A 121 -1.86 7.58 -6.11
CA ALA A 121 -2.42 6.76 -7.18
C ALA A 121 -3.92 7.04 -7.42
N GLY A 122 -4.70 7.23 -6.35
CA GLY A 122 -6.10 7.66 -6.42
C GLY A 122 -6.26 9.04 -7.07
N THR A 123 -5.29 9.94 -6.88
CA THR A 123 -5.28 11.26 -7.53
C THR A 123 -4.93 11.18 -9.00
N ILE A 124 -3.94 10.35 -9.36
CA ILE A 124 -3.51 10.14 -10.76
C ILE A 124 -4.62 9.47 -11.57
N SER A 125 -5.25 8.42 -11.03
CA SER A 125 -6.40 7.76 -11.67
C SER A 125 -7.55 8.75 -11.92
N PHE A 126 -7.85 9.60 -10.93
CA PHE A 126 -8.87 10.64 -11.09
C PHE A 126 -8.53 11.65 -12.19
N LYS A 127 -7.30 12.18 -12.20
CA LYS A 127 -6.83 13.11 -13.25
C LYS A 127 -6.91 12.49 -14.64
N HIS A 128 -6.56 11.21 -14.75
CA HIS A 128 -6.65 10.48 -16.00
C HIS A 128 -8.10 10.32 -16.47
N CYS A 129 -9.01 9.91 -15.57
CA CYS A 129 -10.43 9.69 -15.89
C CYS A 129 -11.25 10.95 -16.15
N SER A 130 -10.86 12.11 -15.63
CA SER A 130 -11.64 13.35 -15.78
C SER A 130 -11.76 13.75 -17.25
N ASP A 131 -12.92 14.20 -17.72
CA ASP A 131 -13.15 14.59 -19.12
C ASP A 131 -13.20 16.12 -19.34
N ASP A 132 -12.77 16.88 -18.34
CA ASP A 132 -12.84 18.36 -18.28
C ASP A 132 -14.26 18.94 -18.45
N ASN A 133 -15.29 18.08 -18.57
CA ASN A 133 -16.68 18.45 -18.69
C ASN A 133 -17.38 18.36 -17.33
N ASN A 134 -17.90 19.49 -16.86
CA ASN A 134 -18.55 19.57 -15.55
C ASN A 134 -19.97 18.96 -15.52
N THR A 135 -20.52 18.53 -16.67
CA THR A 135 -21.86 17.91 -16.72
C THR A 135 -21.83 16.39 -16.68
N THR A 136 -20.65 15.78 -16.76
CA THR A 136 -20.50 14.32 -16.81
C THR A 136 -20.49 13.71 -15.41
N ARG A 137 -21.13 12.56 -15.26
CA ARG A 137 -21.13 11.81 -14.00
C ARG A 137 -19.71 11.36 -13.62
N PRO A 138 -19.26 11.57 -12.37
CA PRO A 138 -17.96 11.09 -11.94
C PRO A 138 -17.92 9.57 -11.77
N LEU A 139 -16.77 9.00 -12.12
CA LEU A 139 -16.48 7.58 -11.92
C LEU A 139 -16.11 7.30 -10.47
N LEU A 140 -16.59 6.17 -9.96
CA LEU A 140 -16.17 5.58 -8.70
C LEU A 140 -14.83 4.87 -8.92
N LEU A 141 -13.75 5.47 -8.45
CA LEU A 141 -12.39 4.91 -8.57
C LEU A 141 -12.01 4.23 -7.25
N VAL A 142 -11.66 2.95 -7.33
CA VAL A 142 -11.23 2.16 -6.18
C VAL A 142 -9.93 1.43 -6.49
N THR A 143 -9.06 1.33 -5.48
CA THR A 143 -7.87 0.48 -5.53
C THR A 143 -8.33 -0.97 -5.65
N ALA A 144 -7.92 -1.65 -6.72
CA ALA A 144 -8.27 -3.05 -6.97
C ALA A 144 -7.14 -3.98 -6.55
N SER A 145 -5.90 -3.61 -6.87
CA SER A 145 -4.73 -4.35 -6.43
C SER A 145 -3.51 -3.44 -6.33
N VAL A 146 -2.54 -3.90 -5.56
CA VAL A 146 -1.21 -3.29 -5.43
C VAL A 146 -0.22 -4.40 -5.66
N ASP A 147 0.67 -4.23 -6.64
CA ASP A 147 1.72 -5.22 -6.89
C ASP A 147 2.73 -5.21 -5.74
N LYS A 148 3.60 -6.23 -5.68
CA LYS A 148 4.66 -6.34 -4.68
C LYS A 148 5.47 -5.02 -4.58
N ILE A 149 5.56 -4.49 -3.37
CA ILE A 149 6.34 -3.29 -3.06
C ILE A 149 7.54 -3.72 -2.22
N ALA A 150 8.73 -3.61 -2.79
CA ALA A 150 9.99 -3.91 -2.11
C ALA A 150 10.85 -2.64 -1.96
N LEU A 151 11.58 -2.57 -0.85
CA LEU A 151 12.51 -1.49 -0.56
C LEU A 151 13.86 -1.78 -1.22
N LYS A 152 14.25 -0.99 -2.24
CA LYS A 152 15.56 -1.10 -2.90
C LYS A 152 16.68 -0.60 -2.00
N LYS A 153 16.43 0.48 -1.25
CA LYS A 153 17.36 1.06 -0.27
C LYS A 153 16.63 1.70 0.91
N PRO A 154 17.25 1.79 2.10
CA PRO A 154 16.65 2.42 3.27
C PRO A 154 16.27 3.89 3.01
N ILE A 155 15.04 4.28 3.37
CA ILE A 155 14.59 5.68 3.29
C ILE A 155 14.94 6.39 4.60
N ARG A 156 15.60 7.54 4.44
CA ARG A 156 16.09 8.38 5.53
C ARG A 156 15.11 9.51 5.83
N VAL A 157 14.83 9.76 7.11
CA VAL A 157 13.97 10.87 7.56
C VAL A 157 14.69 12.23 7.55
N ASP A 158 16.01 12.26 7.39
CA ASP A 158 16.80 13.50 7.40
C ASP A 158 17.02 14.10 6.00
N THR A 159 16.66 13.37 4.94
CA THR A 159 16.83 13.77 3.55
C THR A 159 15.47 13.95 2.89
N ASP A 160 15.35 14.94 1.99
CA ASP A 160 14.11 15.17 1.25
C ASP A 160 13.72 13.94 0.42
N LEU A 161 12.41 13.69 0.35
CA LEU A 161 11.83 12.56 -0.36
C LEU A 161 10.93 13.11 -1.47
N LYS A 162 10.96 12.50 -2.65
CA LYS A 162 10.07 12.86 -3.76
C LYS A 162 9.35 11.62 -4.25
N ILE A 163 8.03 11.68 -4.36
CA ILE A 163 7.26 10.62 -5.01
C ILE A 163 6.77 11.15 -6.34
N VAL A 164 7.00 10.40 -7.41
CA VAL A 164 6.52 10.72 -8.76
C VAL A 164 5.69 9.56 -9.26
N GLY A 165 4.54 9.87 -9.86
CA GLY A 165 3.67 8.85 -10.41
C GLY A 165 3.02 9.25 -11.72
N ALA A 166 2.71 8.26 -12.56
CA ALA A 166 1.96 8.43 -13.79
C ALA A 166 1.19 7.14 -14.16
N ALA A 167 0.13 7.28 -14.96
CA ALA A 167 -0.54 6.14 -15.57
C ALA A 167 0.38 5.49 -16.61
N THR A 168 0.63 4.20 -16.49
CA THR A 168 1.50 3.43 -17.39
C THR A 168 0.71 2.59 -18.38
N TRP A 169 -0.45 2.08 -17.97
CA TRP A 169 -1.32 1.28 -18.82
C TRP A 169 -2.78 1.48 -18.47
N VAL A 170 -3.64 1.37 -19.48
CA VAL A 170 -5.09 1.53 -19.32
C VAL A 170 -5.83 0.46 -20.13
N GLY A 171 -6.62 -0.35 -19.44
CA GLY A 171 -7.53 -1.31 -20.03
C GLY A 171 -8.92 -0.72 -20.30
N ARG A 172 -9.96 -1.57 -20.27
CA ARG A 172 -11.35 -1.10 -20.45
C ARG A 172 -11.81 -0.24 -19.28
N SER A 173 -11.62 -0.72 -18.05
CA SER A 173 -12.04 -0.04 -16.82
C SER A 173 -10.95 -0.05 -15.75
N SER A 174 -9.74 -0.46 -16.11
CA SER A 174 -8.62 -0.65 -15.20
C SER A 174 -7.50 0.30 -15.60
N ILE A 175 -6.80 0.87 -14.62
CA ILE A 175 -5.71 1.83 -14.80
C ILE A 175 -4.55 1.35 -13.95
N ALA A 176 -3.43 1.04 -14.59
CA ALA A 176 -2.17 0.76 -13.92
C ALA A 176 -1.38 2.06 -13.76
N ILE A 177 -0.86 2.28 -12.55
CA ILE A 177 -0.15 3.49 -12.15
C ILE A 177 1.15 3.05 -11.51
N LYS A 178 2.27 3.51 -12.08
CA LYS A 178 3.59 3.33 -11.49
C LYS A 178 3.92 4.56 -10.65
N LEU A 179 4.39 4.33 -9.42
CA LEU A 179 4.90 5.32 -8.49
C LEU A 179 6.35 4.99 -8.16
N ASP A 180 7.23 5.98 -8.28
CA ASP A 180 8.63 5.88 -7.87
C ASP A 180 8.89 6.84 -6.72
N VAL A 181 9.42 6.29 -5.63
CA VAL A 181 9.86 7.02 -4.44
C VAL A 181 11.36 7.26 -4.59
N ILE A 182 11.73 8.52 -4.78
CA ILE A 182 13.08 8.96 -5.12
C ILE A 182 13.66 9.70 -3.91
N GLN A 183 14.84 9.29 -3.49
CA GLN A 183 15.61 9.97 -2.46
C GLN A 183 17.09 10.00 -2.86
N GLN A 184 17.60 11.20 -3.06
CA GLN A 184 19.01 11.40 -3.42
C GLN A 184 19.90 11.00 -2.24
N ALA A 185 20.96 10.24 -2.51
CA ALA A 185 21.98 9.98 -1.51
C ALA A 185 22.72 11.28 -1.15
N CYS A 186 22.93 11.55 0.14
CA CYS A 186 23.79 12.66 0.55
C CYS A 186 25.24 12.40 0.10
N GLN A 187 25.81 13.40 -0.57
CA GLN A 187 27.16 13.50 -1.14
C GLN A 187 28.24 12.58 -0.54
N GLY A 188 28.83 11.72 -1.38
CA GLY A 188 30.05 10.96 -1.07
C GLY A 188 30.65 10.25 -2.29
N GLU A 189 29.83 9.68 -3.18
CA GLU A 189 30.28 8.99 -4.38
C GLU A 189 29.42 9.43 -5.57
N LYS A 190 29.82 10.53 -6.23
CA LYS A 190 29.38 10.76 -7.61
C LYS A 190 30.20 9.84 -8.51
N THR A 191 29.83 8.58 -8.56
CA THR A 191 30.05 7.78 -9.76
C THR A 191 28.93 8.13 -10.73
N ASP A 192 29.23 8.22 -12.02
CA ASP A 192 28.27 8.45 -13.11
C ASP A 192 27.22 7.34 -13.14
N THR A 193 26.23 7.42 -12.25
CA THR A 193 25.21 6.40 -12.02
C THR A 193 23.85 6.95 -12.42
N THR A 194 23.11 6.10 -13.12
CA THR A 194 21.81 6.32 -13.76
C THR A 194 20.73 6.77 -12.76
N ASP A 195 19.71 7.50 -13.24
CA ASP A 195 18.54 7.97 -12.46
C ASP A 195 17.83 6.86 -11.63
N ASP A 196 18.04 5.58 -11.93
CA ASP A 196 17.46 4.43 -11.21
C ASP A 196 18.08 4.19 -9.81
N ASP A 197 19.33 4.60 -9.57
CA ASP A 197 19.99 4.41 -8.26
C ASP A 197 19.41 5.32 -7.16
N ASP A 198 18.71 6.39 -7.56
CA ASP A 198 18.01 7.28 -6.64
C ASP A 198 16.65 6.74 -6.18
N VAL A 199 16.12 5.71 -6.84
CA VAL A 199 14.82 5.11 -6.51
C VAL A 199 14.93 4.21 -5.29
N ALA A 200 14.28 4.61 -4.19
CA ALA A 200 14.23 3.83 -2.96
C ALA A 200 13.17 2.74 -2.98
N LEU A 201 12.05 2.98 -3.67
CA LEU A 201 10.90 2.09 -3.71
C LEU A 201 10.09 2.37 -4.97
N THR A 202 9.67 1.32 -5.67
CA THR A 202 8.73 1.39 -6.79
C THR A 202 7.46 0.66 -6.40
N ALA A 203 6.31 1.24 -6.70
CA ALA A 203 5.01 0.65 -6.42
C ALA A 203 4.08 0.76 -7.64
N ASN A 204 3.44 -0.35 -8.00
CA ASN A 204 2.45 -0.37 -9.06
C ASN A 204 1.05 -0.57 -8.47
N PHE A 205 0.16 0.38 -8.73
CA PHE A 205 -1.22 0.37 -8.27
C PHE A 205 -2.14 0.11 -9.46
N THR A 206 -3.11 -0.80 -9.29
CA THR A 206 -4.19 -0.99 -10.25
C THR A 206 -5.48 -0.43 -9.67
N PHE A 207 -6.03 0.61 -10.31
CA PHE A 207 -7.33 1.18 -10.00
C PHE A 207 -8.39 0.65 -10.96
N VAL A 208 -9.61 0.48 -10.47
CA VAL A 208 -10.77 0.15 -11.31
C VAL A 208 -11.83 1.24 -11.24
N ALA A 209 -12.35 1.60 -12.41
CA ALA A 209 -13.44 2.54 -12.56
C ALA A 209 -14.79 1.83 -12.59
N ARG A 210 -15.70 2.32 -11.76
CA ARG A 210 -17.09 1.88 -11.70
C ARG A 210 -18.02 3.07 -11.92
N ASP A 211 -19.18 2.82 -12.49
CA ASP A 211 -20.23 3.83 -12.59
C ASP A 211 -20.83 4.06 -11.19
N SER A 212 -20.94 5.32 -10.80
CA SER A 212 -21.34 5.70 -9.44
C SER A 212 -22.82 5.41 -9.11
N LYS A 213 -23.68 5.18 -10.12
CA LYS A 213 -25.10 4.84 -9.92
C LYS A 213 -25.35 3.34 -9.96
N THR A 214 -24.73 2.63 -10.90
CA THR A 214 -24.96 1.21 -11.15
C THR A 214 -23.96 0.30 -10.45
N GLY A 215 -22.81 0.83 -10.01
CA GLY A 215 -21.71 0.07 -9.43
C GLY A 215 -21.00 -0.87 -10.41
N LYS A 216 -21.38 -0.87 -11.70
CA LYS A 216 -20.79 -1.71 -12.75
C LYS A 216 -19.49 -1.11 -13.29
N SER A 217 -18.65 -1.94 -13.89
CA SER A 217 -17.43 -1.51 -14.61
C SER A 217 -17.76 -0.43 -15.64
N ALA A 218 -17.03 0.69 -15.58
CA ALA A 218 -17.20 1.84 -16.47
C ALA A 218 -15.96 2.04 -17.35
N PRO A 219 -16.13 2.44 -18.61
CA PRO A 219 -15.01 2.68 -19.50
C PRO A 219 -14.18 3.89 -19.05
N VAL A 220 -12.87 3.85 -19.28
CA VAL A 220 -11.93 4.94 -18.94
C VAL A 220 -11.25 5.51 -20.18
N ASN A 221 -10.74 6.74 -20.07
CA ASN A 221 -9.99 7.43 -21.13
C ASN A 221 -8.79 6.59 -21.59
N ARG A 222 -8.51 6.59 -22.89
CA ARG A 222 -7.39 5.84 -23.49
C ARG A 222 -6.06 6.50 -23.14
N LEU A 223 -5.02 5.69 -23.00
CA LEU A 223 -3.65 6.16 -22.79
C LEU A 223 -2.88 6.13 -24.12
N LEU A 224 -2.13 7.19 -24.41
CA LEU A 224 -1.21 7.25 -25.54
C LEU A 224 0.21 7.51 -25.01
N PRO A 225 1.04 6.48 -24.86
CA PRO A 225 2.46 6.63 -24.53
C PRO A 225 3.17 7.48 -25.59
N GLU A 226 3.97 8.47 -25.16
CA GLU A 226 4.67 9.38 -26.06
C GLU A 226 6.15 8.99 -26.19
N THR A 227 6.78 8.63 -25.08
CA THR A 227 8.19 8.25 -25.01
C THR A 227 8.40 6.75 -25.20
N GLU A 228 9.61 6.34 -25.61
CA GLU A 228 9.96 4.91 -25.77
C GLU A 228 9.87 4.15 -24.43
N GLU A 229 10.28 4.78 -23.32
CA GLU A 229 10.12 4.20 -21.98
C GLU A 229 8.65 3.95 -21.62
N GLU A 230 7.78 4.92 -21.90
CA GLU A 230 6.34 4.78 -21.66
C GLU A 230 5.72 3.70 -22.56
N LYS A 231 6.19 3.53 -23.80
CA LYS A 231 5.72 2.47 -24.71
C LYS A 231 6.13 1.10 -24.19
N ASN A 232 7.38 0.93 -23.78
CA ASN A 232 7.87 -0.32 -23.21
C ASN A 232 7.08 -0.71 -21.94
N LEU A 233 6.86 0.25 -21.04
CA LEU A 233 6.04 0.03 -19.84
C LEU A 233 4.58 -0.34 -20.18
N PHE A 234 4.02 0.28 -21.22
CA PHE A 234 2.66 -0.05 -21.67
C PHE A 234 2.56 -1.49 -22.19
N GLU A 235 3.52 -1.93 -23.00
CA GLU A 235 3.59 -3.29 -23.54
C GLU A 235 3.80 -4.34 -22.45
N GLU A 236 4.72 -4.08 -21.51
CA GLU A 236 4.98 -4.96 -20.36
C GLU A 236 3.69 -5.18 -19.53
N MET A 237 3.00 -4.09 -19.19
CA MET A 237 1.76 -4.17 -18.41
C MET A 237 0.62 -4.84 -19.20
N GLU A 238 0.58 -4.67 -20.53
CA GLU A 238 -0.40 -5.35 -21.37
C GLU A 238 -0.19 -6.87 -21.36
N GLU A 239 1.06 -7.34 -21.42
CA GLU A 239 1.37 -8.77 -21.34
C GLU A 239 1.07 -9.33 -19.94
N ILE A 240 1.39 -8.59 -18.87
CA ILE A 240 1.02 -8.97 -17.50
C ILE A 240 -0.50 -9.12 -17.35
N ASP A 241 -1.29 -8.16 -17.83
CA ASP A 241 -2.76 -8.24 -17.80
C ASP A 241 -3.27 -9.44 -18.63
N ARG A 242 -2.66 -9.70 -19.78
CA ARG A 242 -2.98 -10.86 -20.64
C ARG A 242 -2.70 -12.18 -19.93
N LEU A 243 -1.55 -12.31 -19.25
CA LEU A 243 -1.17 -13.48 -18.46
C LEU A 243 -2.10 -13.67 -17.26
N ARG A 244 -2.41 -12.60 -16.51
CA ARG A 244 -3.36 -12.62 -15.39
C ARG A 244 -4.74 -13.12 -15.84
N LYS A 245 -5.23 -12.69 -17.02
CA LYS A 245 -6.49 -13.17 -17.60
C LYS A 245 -6.44 -14.65 -17.99
N LYS A 246 -5.33 -15.13 -18.54
CA LYS A 246 -5.14 -16.56 -18.85
C LYS A 246 -5.14 -17.40 -17.57
N MET A 247 -4.35 -17.03 -16.58
CA MET A 247 -4.29 -17.72 -15.29
C MET A 247 -5.65 -17.78 -14.58
N ARG A 248 -6.45 -16.70 -14.67
CA ARG A 248 -7.81 -16.70 -14.13
C ARG A 248 -8.73 -17.70 -14.82
N ASN A 249 -8.56 -17.92 -16.12
CA ASN A 249 -9.31 -18.92 -16.89
C ASN A 249 -8.79 -20.35 -16.66
N GLU A 250 -7.53 -20.50 -16.30
CA GLU A 250 -6.85 -21.79 -16.10
C GLU A 250 -6.85 -22.28 -14.65
N ARG A 251 -7.33 -21.46 -13.68
CA ARG A 251 -7.60 -21.85 -12.29
C ARG A 251 -8.63 -22.98 -12.25
N GLY A 252 -8.15 -24.20 -12.42
CA GLY A 252 -8.92 -25.44 -12.50
C GLY A 252 -8.08 -26.71 -12.73
N ARG A 253 -6.74 -26.63 -12.78
CA ARG A 253 -5.87 -27.82 -12.86
C ARG A 253 -5.20 -28.05 -11.51
N ALA A 254 -5.59 -29.14 -10.86
CA ALA A 254 -5.01 -29.58 -9.60
C ALA A 254 -3.52 -29.94 -9.77
N LEU A 255 -2.67 -29.42 -8.89
CA LEU A 255 -1.27 -29.82 -8.76
C LEU A 255 -1.14 -31.26 -8.23
N GLU A 256 0.02 -31.85 -8.49
CA GLU A 256 0.40 -33.21 -8.09
C GLU A 256 0.38 -33.37 -6.55
N LYS A 257 -0.72 -33.91 -6.02
CA LYS A 257 -0.99 -34.09 -4.59
C LYS A 257 0.10 -34.85 -3.81
N GLY A 258 0.96 -35.61 -4.49
CA GLY A 258 1.98 -36.46 -3.87
C GLY A 258 3.08 -35.66 -3.18
N GLU A 259 3.77 -34.77 -3.91
CA GLU A 259 4.87 -33.97 -3.37
C GLU A 259 4.40 -32.96 -2.31
N GLU A 260 3.22 -32.35 -2.53
CA GLU A 260 2.63 -31.40 -1.58
C GLU A 260 2.38 -32.06 -0.21
N THR A 261 1.91 -33.31 -0.20
CA THR A 261 1.65 -34.06 1.03
C THR A 261 2.93 -34.36 1.81
N GLU A 262 4.04 -34.63 1.12
CA GLU A 262 5.33 -34.89 1.78
C GLU A 262 5.88 -33.62 2.43
N ARG A 263 5.88 -32.49 1.70
CA ARG A 263 6.30 -31.18 2.23
C ARG A 263 5.43 -30.74 3.41
N LEU A 264 4.11 -30.97 3.32
CA LEU A 264 3.16 -30.66 4.39
C LEU A 264 3.45 -31.48 5.66
N ASN A 265 3.71 -32.78 5.52
CA ASN A 265 4.07 -33.63 6.65
C ASN A 265 5.43 -33.23 7.26
N ALA A 266 6.39 -32.78 6.46
CA ALA A 266 7.67 -32.29 6.94
C ALA A 266 7.49 -31.04 7.83
N LEU A 267 6.67 -30.07 7.40
CA LEU A 267 6.36 -28.87 8.19
C LEU A 267 5.62 -29.19 9.50
N LEU A 268 4.71 -30.18 9.48
CA LEU A 268 3.93 -30.58 10.65
C LEU A 268 4.72 -31.42 11.65
N ALA A 269 5.83 -32.05 11.24
CA ALA A 269 6.58 -32.96 12.10
C ALA A 269 7.02 -32.29 13.41
N GLU A 270 7.57 -31.07 13.31
CA GLU A 270 8.00 -30.30 14.49
C GLU A 270 6.81 -29.75 15.28
N GLY A 271 5.80 -29.20 14.59
CA GLY A 271 4.59 -28.67 15.25
C GLY A 271 3.77 -29.70 16.02
N ARG A 272 3.75 -30.96 15.56
CA ARG A 272 3.11 -32.08 16.28
C ARG A 272 3.83 -32.40 17.58
N ILE A 273 5.17 -32.38 17.59
CA ILE A 273 5.94 -32.56 18.83
C ILE A 273 5.58 -31.47 19.85
N PHE A 274 5.45 -30.21 19.40
CA PHE A 274 5.00 -29.11 20.25
C PHE A 274 3.62 -29.31 20.84
N CYS A 275 2.68 -29.90 20.09
CA CYS A 275 1.31 -30.12 20.55
C CYS A 275 1.18 -31.36 21.45
N ASP A 276 1.80 -32.48 21.06
CA ASP A 276 1.62 -33.77 21.70
C ASP A 276 2.59 -33.97 22.89
N MET A 277 3.82 -33.47 22.75
CA MET A 277 4.91 -33.66 23.73
C MET A 277 5.71 -32.37 23.94
N PRO A 278 5.13 -31.31 24.56
CA PRO A 278 5.76 -29.99 24.68
C PRO A 278 7.14 -30.00 25.36
N ALA A 279 7.39 -30.95 26.27
CA ALA A 279 8.68 -31.07 26.96
C ALA A 279 9.84 -31.51 26.05
N LEU A 280 9.54 -32.14 24.90
CA LEU A 280 10.52 -32.57 23.90
C LEU A 280 10.67 -31.55 22.76
N ALA A 281 9.88 -30.49 22.77
CA ALA A 281 9.88 -29.48 21.73
C ALA A 281 11.21 -28.70 21.71
N ASN A 282 11.63 -28.30 20.52
CA ASN A 282 12.83 -27.49 20.35
C ASN A 282 12.65 -26.12 21.01
N ARG A 283 13.62 -25.69 21.83
CA ARG A 283 13.55 -24.38 22.51
C ARG A 283 13.70 -23.19 21.56
N ASP A 284 14.28 -23.44 20.38
CA ASP A 284 14.48 -22.42 19.35
C ASP A 284 13.26 -22.29 18.42
N SER A 285 12.13 -22.91 18.75
CA SER A 285 10.94 -22.92 17.89
C SER A 285 9.69 -22.45 18.65
N ILE A 286 8.71 -21.95 17.91
CA ILE A 286 7.44 -21.47 18.46
C ILE A 286 6.30 -21.74 17.48
N LEU A 287 5.11 -22.02 18.01
CA LEU A 287 3.92 -22.26 17.18
C LEU A 287 3.40 -20.95 16.57
N ILE A 288 2.90 -20.99 15.33
CA ILE A 288 2.27 -19.85 14.66
C ILE A 288 1.22 -19.17 15.55
N ARG A 289 0.33 -19.97 16.17
CA ARG A 289 -0.73 -19.47 17.04
C ARG A 289 -0.22 -18.64 18.23
N ASP A 290 0.98 -18.92 18.72
CA ASP A 290 1.58 -18.25 19.88
C ASP A 290 2.25 -16.92 19.48
N THR A 291 2.37 -16.63 18.18
CA THR A 291 2.88 -15.36 17.64
C THR A 291 1.76 -14.37 17.29
N THR A 292 0.50 -14.70 17.59
CA THR A 292 -0.66 -13.96 17.09
C THR A 292 -0.87 -12.65 17.85
N LEU A 293 -1.15 -11.55 17.12
CA LEU A 293 -1.69 -10.31 17.67
C LEU A 293 -2.99 -9.91 16.95
N GLU A 294 -3.81 -9.10 17.61
CA GLU A 294 -5.08 -8.63 17.04
C GLU A 294 -5.30 -7.15 17.36
N ASN A 295 -5.91 -6.44 16.42
CA ASN A 295 -6.33 -5.06 16.60
C ASN A 295 -7.72 -4.87 15.98
N SER A 296 -8.60 -4.13 16.65
CA SER A 296 -9.98 -3.92 16.20
C SER A 296 -10.34 -2.44 16.23
N ILE A 297 -10.95 -1.96 15.15
CA ILE A 297 -11.32 -0.55 14.98
C ILE A 297 -12.69 -0.42 14.33
N ILE A 298 -13.42 0.62 14.70
CA ILE A 298 -14.62 1.04 13.97
C ILE A 298 -14.19 2.02 12.89
N CYS A 299 -14.60 1.77 11.65
CA CYS A 299 -14.31 2.61 10.51
C CYS A 299 -15.04 3.95 10.62
N GLN A 300 -14.30 5.02 10.89
CA GLN A 300 -14.83 6.35 11.15
C GLN A 300 -15.01 7.15 9.84
N PRO A 301 -15.94 8.13 9.79
CA PRO A 301 -16.11 9.00 8.62
C PRO A 301 -14.84 9.72 8.17
N GLN A 302 -13.93 9.99 9.10
CA GLN A 302 -12.63 10.61 8.86
C GLN A 302 -11.68 9.75 8.01
N GLN A 303 -11.96 8.46 7.85
CA GLN A 303 -11.10 7.49 7.15
C GLN A 303 -11.62 7.16 5.74
N ARG A 304 -12.68 7.86 5.30
CA ARG A 304 -13.32 7.62 4.01
C ARG A 304 -12.57 8.30 2.87
N ASN A 305 -12.52 7.60 1.75
CA ASN A 305 -12.16 8.15 0.45
C ASN A 305 -13.27 9.07 -0.09
N ILE A 306 -13.01 9.64 -1.26
CA ILE A 306 -13.90 10.62 -1.94
C ILE A 306 -15.29 10.06 -2.24
N HIS A 307 -15.44 8.75 -2.19
CA HIS A 307 -16.65 8.03 -2.53
C HIS A 307 -17.36 7.45 -1.30
N GLY A 308 -16.93 7.83 -0.10
CA GLY A 308 -17.55 7.42 1.16
C GLY A 308 -17.17 6.03 1.64
N ARG A 309 -16.17 5.38 1.02
CA ARG A 309 -15.65 4.06 1.43
C ARG A 309 -14.32 4.19 2.13
N ILE A 310 -13.93 3.22 2.93
CA ILE A 310 -12.61 3.19 3.55
C ILE A 310 -11.54 3.00 2.48
N PHE A 311 -10.48 3.77 2.67
CA PHE A 311 -9.39 3.90 1.73
C PHE A 311 -8.45 2.69 1.74
N GLY A 312 -7.95 2.25 0.59
CA GLY A 312 -7.05 1.08 0.49
C GLY A 312 -5.75 1.30 1.25
N GLY A 313 -5.18 2.50 1.13
CA GLY A 313 -4.02 2.95 1.88
C GLY A 313 -4.21 2.93 3.39
N PHE A 314 -5.42 3.19 3.89
CA PHE A 314 -5.71 3.09 5.32
C PHE A 314 -5.65 1.65 5.81
N LEU A 315 -6.18 0.69 5.02
CA LEU A 315 -6.08 -0.73 5.35
C LEU A 315 -4.61 -1.20 5.36
N MET A 316 -3.82 -0.79 4.35
CA MET A 316 -2.40 -1.11 4.29
C MET A 316 -1.62 -0.54 5.47
N HIS A 317 -1.88 0.72 5.84
CA HIS A 317 -1.25 1.36 6.99
C HIS A 317 -1.55 0.59 8.28
N ARG A 318 -2.82 0.27 8.56
CA ARG A 318 -3.20 -0.46 9.77
C ARG A 318 -2.68 -1.89 9.79
N ALA A 319 -2.69 -2.57 8.64
CA ALA A 319 -2.10 -3.89 8.52
C ALA A 319 -0.59 -3.85 8.78
N PHE A 320 0.13 -2.87 8.24
CA PHE A 320 1.56 -2.68 8.47
C PHE A 320 1.88 -2.41 9.96
N GLU A 321 1.14 -1.52 10.63
CA GLU A 321 1.36 -1.23 12.06
C GLU A 321 1.22 -2.50 12.93
N LEU A 322 0.22 -3.33 12.63
CA LEU A 322 0.02 -4.60 13.32
C LEU A 322 1.11 -5.62 12.96
N ALA A 323 1.48 -5.73 11.68
CA ALA A 323 2.53 -6.64 11.22
C ALA A 323 3.88 -6.32 11.86
N PHE A 324 4.26 -5.03 11.89
CA PHE A 324 5.47 -4.56 12.54
C PHE A 324 5.46 -4.88 14.04
N SER A 325 4.34 -4.65 14.72
CA SER A 325 4.19 -4.97 16.15
C SER A 325 4.33 -6.47 16.41
N THR A 326 3.82 -7.30 15.49
CA THR A 326 3.91 -8.77 15.56
C THR A 326 5.34 -9.25 15.38
N ALA A 327 6.02 -8.76 14.34
CA ALA A 327 7.44 -9.05 14.10
C ALA A 327 8.30 -8.59 15.29
N TYR A 328 7.99 -7.43 15.87
CA TYR A 328 8.74 -6.90 17.00
C TYR A 328 8.54 -7.73 18.27
N ALA A 329 7.29 -8.07 18.60
CA ALA A 329 6.96 -8.92 19.74
C ALA A 329 7.58 -10.32 19.61
N PHE A 330 7.56 -10.88 18.40
CA PHE A 330 8.15 -12.17 18.08
C PHE A 330 9.69 -12.16 18.19
N ALA A 331 10.35 -11.21 17.52
CA ALA A 331 11.81 -11.21 17.44
C ALA A 331 12.49 -10.69 18.72
N GLY A 332 11.77 -9.94 19.57
CA GLY A 332 12.36 -9.21 20.69
C GLY A 332 13.40 -8.16 20.26
N LEU A 333 13.42 -7.85 18.96
CA LEU A 333 14.39 -7.02 18.27
C LEU A 333 13.65 -6.13 17.28
N ARG A 334 14.17 -4.92 17.08
CA ARG A 334 13.57 -3.96 16.14
C ARG A 334 13.55 -4.55 14.72
N PRO A 335 12.37 -4.78 14.12
CA PRO A 335 12.26 -5.25 12.75
C PRO A 335 12.62 -4.15 11.76
N CYS A 336 13.17 -4.55 10.61
CA CYS A 336 13.40 -3.72 9.44
C CYS A 336 12.45 -4.21 8.34
N PHE A 337 11.65 -3.32 7.78
CA PHE A 337 10.78 -3.65 6.65
C PHE A 337 11.59 -3.93 5.39
N LEU A 338 11.24 -4.99 4.66
CA LEU A 338 11.83 -5.31 3.35
C LEU A 338 10.80 -5.16 2.23
N GLU A 339 9.65 -5.81 2.38
CA GLU A 339 8.64 -5.84 1.34
C GLU A 339 7.24 -6.13 1.87
N VAL A 340 6.25 -5.69 1.09
CA VAL A 340 4.85 -6.13 1.17
C VAL A 340 4.50 -6.76 -0.16
N ASP A 341 3.84 -7.92 -0.11
CA ASP A 341 3.48 -8.65 -1.33
C ASP A 341 2.34 -8.01 -2.09
N HIS A 342 2.03 -8.63 -3.24
CA HIS A 342 0.83 -8.32 -4.00
C HIS A 342 -0.42 -8.40 -3.12
N VAL A 343 -1.21 -7.33 -3.09
CA VAL A 343 -2.46 -7.21 -2.34
C VAL A 343 -3.62 -7.07 -3.30
N ASP A 344 -4.62 -7.95 -3.19
CA ASP A 344 -5.91 -7.79 -3.87
C ASP A 344 -6.96 -7.21 -2.91
N PHE A 345 -7.62 -6.13 -3.34
CA PHE A 345 -8.74 -5.50 -2.65
C PHE A 345 -10.06 -6.08 -3.14
N LEU A 346 -10.38 -7.26 -2.61
CA LEU A 346 -11.52 -8.07 -3.06
C LEU A 346 -12.87 -7.46 -2.65
N ARG A 347 -12.97 -6.95 -1.43
CA ARG A 347 -14.21 -6.41 -0.86
C ARG A 347 -14.03 -4.95 -0.44
N PRO A 348 -15.02 -4.09 -0.72
CA PRO A 348 -15.04 -2.74 -0.16
C PRO A 348 -15.28 -2.80 1.35
N VAL A 349 -14.66 -1.87 2.07
CA VAL A 349 -14.92 -1.60 3.49
C VAL A 349 -15.61 -0.25 3.57
N ASP A 350 -16.74 -0.17 4.27
CA ASP A 350 -17.55 1.04 4.37
C ASP A 350 -17.38 1.74 5.72
N VAL A 351 -17.74 3.03 5.78
CA VAL A 351 -17.79 3.75 7.06
C VAL A 351 -18.84 3.10 7.97
N GLY A 352 -18.47 2.87 9.22
CA GLY A 352 -19.28 2.16 10.21
C GLY A 352 -19.01 0.67 10.30
N ASP A 353 -18.30 0.06 9.33
CA ASP A 353 -17.91 -1.36 9.43
C ASP A 353 -16.98 -1.57 10.66
N PHE A 354 -17.14 -2.72 11.33
CA PHE A 354 -16.26 -3.14 12.42
C PHE A 354 -15.12 -3.98 11.86
N LEU A 355 -13.93 -3.39 11.82
CA LEU A 355 -12.75 -3.96 11.19
C LEU A 355 -11.83 -4.58 12.23
N ARG A 356 -11.57 -5.88 12.12
CA ARG A 356 -10.66 -6.64 12.97
C ARG A 356 -9.49 -7.15 12.15
N PHE A 357 -8.29 -6.72 12.48
CA PHE A 357 -7.05 -7.25 11.95
C PHE A 357 -6.52 -8.33 12.89
N LYS A 358 -6.13 -9.46 12.32
CA LYS A 358 -5.42 -10.53 13.02
C LYS A 358 -4.11 -10.78 12.30
N SER A 359 -3.01 -10.81 13.03
CA SER A 359 -1.68 -11.05 12.48
C SER A 359 -1.01 -12.22 13.17
N CYS A 360 -0.11 -12.90 12.46
CA CYS A 360 0.80 -13.89 13.03
C CYS A 360 2.07 -13.96 12.17
N VAL A 361 3.18 -14.39 12.76
CA VAL A 361 4.34 -14.81 11.98
C VAL A 361 3.99 -16.14 11.34
N LEU A 362 4.00 -16.20 10.01
CA LEU A 362 3.59 -17.38 9.25
C LEU A 362 4.73 -18.39 9.18
N TYR A 363 5.93 -17.93 8.84
CA TYR A 363 7.17 -18.70 8.89
C TYR A 363 8.37 -17.76 8.96
N THR A 364 9.54 -18.34 9.17
CA THR A 364 10.82 -17.65 9.27
C THR A 364 11.86 -18.36 8.43
N GLU A 365 12.70 -17.59 7.75
CA GLU A 365 13.85 -18.13 7.04
C GLU A 365 15.12 -17.77 7.83
N VAL A 366 15.72 -18.79 8.43
CA VAL A 366 16.87 -18.64 9.34
C VAL A 366 18.17 -19.19 8.76
N GLU A 367 18.14 -19.64 7.51
CA GLU A 367 19.28 -20.21 6.79
C GLU A 367 20.33 -19.13 6.52
N ASN A 368 19.89 -17.93 6.12
CA ASN A 368 20.75 -16.77 5.97
C ASN A 368 20.91 -16.04 7.31
N LEU A 369 22.01 -16.31 8.00
CA LEU A 369 22.32 -15.66 9.29
C LEU A 369 22.58 -14.15 9.17
N GLU A 370 22.94 -13.65 7.99
CA GLU A 370 23.16 -12.23 7.76
C GLU A 370 21.86 -11.46 7.52
N GLN A 371 20.82 -12.15 7.06
CA GLN A 371 19.52 -11.55 6.80
C GLN A 371 18.41 -12.57 7.04
N PRO A 372 18.07 -12.85 8.32
CA PRO A 372 16.95 -13.72 8.63
C PRO A 372 15.65 -13.04 8.23
N LEU A 373 14.71 -13.79 7.65
CA LEU A 373 13.42 -13.27 7.20
C LEU A 373 12.30 -13.69 8.15
N ILE A 374 11.41 -12.75 8.42
CA ILE A 374 10.22 -12.91 9.25
C ILE A 374 9.03 -12.59 8.35
N ASN A 375 8.32 -13.61 7.91
CA ASN A 375 7.16 -13.48 7.03
C ASN A 375 5.89 -13.41 7.88
N VAL A 376 5.23 -12.26 7.88
CA VAL A 376 4.07 -11.95 8.72
C VAL A 376 2.82 -11.87 7.85
N GLU A 377 1.81 -12.66 8.20
CA GLU A 377 0.48 -12.57 7.61
C GLU A 377 -0.39 -11.64 8.47
N VAL A 378 -1.19 -10.79 7.83
CA VAL A 378 -2.24 -10.00 8.46
C VAL A 378 -3.55 -10.18 7.69
N VAL A 379 -4.58 -10.70 8.35
CA VAL A 379 -5.92 -10.89 7.81
C VAL A 379 -6.86 -9.83 8.37
N ALA A 380 -7.49 -9.06 7.48
CA ALA A 380 -8.48 -8.05 7.81
C ALA A 380 -9.89 -8.61 7.65
N HIS A 381 -10.64 -8.69 8.75
CA HIS A 381 -12.02 -9.12 8.79
C HIS A 381 -12.96 -7.93 8.95
N VAL A 382 -13.98 -7.85 8.07
CA VAL A 382 -15.11 -6.95 8.25
C VAL A 382 -16.23 -7.70 8.94
N THR A 383 -16.57 -7.25 10.13
CA THR A 383 -17.63 -7.83 10.95
C THR A 383 -18.81 -6.86 10.99
N ARG A 384 -20.02 -7.39 10.80
CA ARG A 384 -21.29 -6.66 10.96
C ARG A 384 -22.11 -7.37 12.02
N PRO A 385 -21.98 -6.98 13.30
CA PRO A 385 -22.64 -7.67 14.41
C PRO A 385 -24.16 -7.79 14.25
N GLU A 386 -24.79 -6.76 13.68
CA GLU A 386 -26.24 -6.68 13.44
C GLU A 386 -26.70 -7.76 12.46
N LEU A 387 -25.86 -8.07 11.46
CA LEU A 387 -26.10 -9.12 10.47
C LEU A 387 -25.51 -10.47 10.89
N ARG A 388 -24.74 -10.51 12.00
CA ARG A 388 -24.00 -11.69 12.48
C ARG A 388 -23.07 -12.28 11.42
N THR A 389 -22.49 -11.43 10.58
CA THR A 389 -21.55 -11.83 9.52
C THR A 389 -20.14 -11.34 9.84
N SER A 390 -19.14 -12.17 9.56
CA SER A 390 -17.73 -11.77 9.56
C SER A 390 -17.07 -12.34 8.32
N GLU A 391 -16.53 -11.46 7.48
CA GLU A 391 -15.95 -11.83 6.19
C GLU A 391 -14.52 -11.31 6.08
N VAL A 392 -13.63 -12.09 5.47
CA VAL A 392 -12.28 -11.63 5.13
C VAL A 392 -12.40 -10.58 4.02
N SER A 393 -11.92 -9.37 4.29
CA SER A 393 -11.83 -8.30 3.29
C SER A 393 -10.55 -8.42 2.49
N ASN A 394 -9.42 -8.54 3.19
CA ASN A 394 -8.08 -8.50 2.64
C ASN A 394 -7.14 -9.37 3.47
N THR A 395 -6.12 -9.91 2.81
CA THR A 395 -4.96 -10.52 3.46
C THR A 395 -3.72 -9.80 2.97
N PHE A 396 -2.81 -9.48 3.88
CA PHE A 396 -1.55 -8.81 3.62
C PHE A 396 -0.42 -9.71 4.09
N TYR A 397 0.67 -9.73 3.34
CA TYR A 397 1.89 -10.44 3.71
C TYR A 397 3.03 -9.42 3.70
N PHE A 398 3.76 -9.38 4.82
CA PHE A 398 4.86 -8.46 5.03
C PHE A 398 6.11 -9.25 5.41
N THR A 399 7.23 -8.94 4.77
CA THR A 399 8.51 -9.52 5.10
C THR A 399 9.36 -8.50 5.84
N PHE A 400 9.83 -8.90 7.02
CA PHE A 400 10.74 -8.13 7.84
C PHE A 400 12.07 -8.89 8.01
N THR A 401 13.11 -8.16 8.38
CA THR A 401 14.37 -8.73 8.83
C THR A 401 14.81 -8.07 10.15
N VAL A 402 15.85 -8.60 10.78
CA VAL A 402 16.49 -7.99 11.95
C VAL A 402 17.97 -7.79 11.68
N LYS A 403 18.52 -6.69 12.19
CA LYS A 403 19.95 -6.37 12.01
C LYS A 403 20.84 -7.40 12.74
N PRO A 404 21.85 -8.00 12.09
CA PRO A 404 22.75 -8.97 12.71
C PRO A 404 23.49 -8.43 13.94
N GLU A 405 23.81 -7.13 13.96
CA GLU A 405 24.45 -6.50 15.11
C GLU A 405 23.54 -6.49 16.34
N ALA A 406 22.24 -6.36 16.13
CA ALA A 406 21.25 -6.36 17.20
C ALA A 406 21.06 -7.78 17.78
N LEU A 407 21.08 -8.81 16.92
CA LEU A 407 21.09 -10.22 17.33
C LEU A 407 22.29 -10.52 18.23
N LYS A 408 23.51 -10.22 17.74
CA LYS A 408 24.76 -10.47 18.49
C LYS A 408 24.79 -9.73 19.83
N LYS A 409 24.32 -8.47 19.87
CA LYS A 409 24.27 -7.66 21.10
C LYS A 409 23.38 -8.27 22.18
N ASN A 410 22.30 -8.92 21.80
CA ASN A 410 21.38 -9.59 22.73
C ASN A 410 21.81 -11.03 23.07
N GLY A 411 22.98 -11.48 22.62
CA GLY A 411 23.46 -12.85 22.85
C GLY A 411 22.65 -13.91 22.11
N LEU A 412 21.88 -13.51 21.09
CA LEU A 412 21.09 -14.40 20.24
C LEU A 412 21.88 -14.73 18.97
N ASN A 413 21.98 -16.03 18.66
CA ASN A 413 22.67 -16.50 17.46
C ASN A 413 21.75 -16.57 16.23
N LYS A 414 20.43 -16.63 16.44
CA LYS A 414 19.39 -16.66 15.41
C LYS A 414 18.04 -16.22 15.99
N ILE A 415 17.08 -15.90 15.13
CA ILE A 415 15.68 -15.77 15.52
C ILE A 415 15.04 -17.16 15.71
N LEU A 416 13.89 -17.22 16.37
CA LEU A 416 13.15 -18.47 16.55
C LEU A 416 12.63 -18.99 15.20
N THR A 417 12.51 -20.31 15.07
CA THR A 417 11.83 -20.95 13.95
C THR A 417 10.34 -21.03 14.24
N VAL A 418 9.52 -20.54 13.32
CA VAL A 418 8.06 -20.65 13.45
C VAL A 418 7.55 -21.93 12.80
N VAL A 419 6.69 -22.67 13.52
CA VAL A 419 6.16 -23.96 13.08
C VAL A 419 4.63 -24.01 13.12
N PRO A 420 3.97 -24.66 12.15
CA PRO A 420 2.51 -24.80 12.13
C PRO A 420 2.04 -25.89 13.10
N ALA A 421 0.97 -25.62 13.84
CA ALA A 421 0.32 -26.60 14.72
C ALA A 421 -0.74 -27.43 13.97
N THR A 422 -1.33 -26.87 12.92
CA THR A 422 -2.46 -27.46 12.18
C THR A 422 -2.15 -27.63 10.70
N GLU A 423 -2.87 -28.54 10.04
CA GLU A 423 -2.72 -28.78 8.60
C GLU A 423 -3.08 -27.54 7.78
N GLU A 424 -4.09 -26.78 8.22
CA GLU A 424 -4.49 -25.51 7.61
C GLU A 424 -3.38 -24.47 7.70
N GLU A 425 -2.71 -24.36 8.84
CA GLU A 425 -1.53 -23.49 8.99
C GLU A 425 -0.39 -23.92 8.08
N ALA A 426 -0.07 -25.22 8.04
CA ALA A 426 1.01 -25.74 7.21
C ALA A 426 0.74 -25.53 5.70
N ARG A 427 -0.52 -25.68 5.26
CA ARG A 427 -0.92 -25.37 3.88
C ARG A 427 -0.72 -23.90 3.54
N ARG A 428 -1.11 -22.98 4.44
CA ARG A 428 -0.88 -21.54 4.24
C ARG A 428 0.60 -21.20 4.13
N VAL A 429 1.46 -21.84 4.92
CA VAL A 429 2.92 -21.69 4.79
C VAL A 429 3.38 -22.14 3.40
N LEU A 430 2.98 -23.32 2.93
CA LEU A 430 3.37 -23.83 1.61
C LEU A 430 2.89 -22.95 0.46
N GLU A 431 1.59 -22.58 0.47
CA GLU A 431 1.00 -21.68 -0.52
C GLU A 431 1.80 -20.38 -0.61
N ARG A 432 2.27 -19.87 0.54
CA ARG A 432 3.06 -18.65 0.59
C ARG A 432 4.50 -18.86 0.09
N MET A 433 5.19 -19.91 0.50
CA MET A 433 6.54 -20.24 0.02
C MET A 433 6.58 -20.49 -1.49
N ASP A 434 5.52 -21.08 -2.06
CA ASP A 434 5.42 -21.31 -3.50
C ASP A 434 5.11 -20.00 -4.27
N ALA A 435 4.31 -19.10 -3.67
CA ALA A 435 4.03 -17.79 -4.22
C ALA A 435 5.27 -16.88 -4.28
N GLU A 436 6.24 -17.04 -3.38
CA GLU A 436 7.52 -16.30 -3.40
C GLU A 436 8.48 -16.77 -4.48
N LYS A 437 8.39 -18.04 -4.87
CA LYS A 437 9.26 -18.66 -5.89
C LYS A 437 8.76 -18.44 -7.32
N SER A 438 7.51 -17.99 -7.47
CA SER A 438 6.82 -17.75 -8.75
C SER A 438 6.95 -16.30 -9.17
#